data_AF-W4UM68-F1
#
_entry.id   AF-W4UM68-F1
#
_cell.length_a   1.000
_cell.length_b   1.000
_cell.length_c   1.000
_cell.angle_alpha   90.00
_cell.angle_beta   90.00
_cell.angle_gamma   90.00
#
_symmetry.space_group_name_H-M   'P 1'
#
loop_
_entity.id
_entity.type
_entity.pdbx_description
1 polymer ?
#
loop_
_entity_poly.entity_id
_entity_poly.type
_entity_poly.pdbx_seq_one_letter_code
_entity_poly.pdbx_strand_id
1 'polypeptide(L)'
;MILNIYHILCKENNHYFSMKTEYRCTLTLGIIFSLSFLCFFTIAGCTSKYDYIYQIAKENKEELQKVLDYYKKDSIKYKAADFLITNMAHGYPYTTTMDEYKCSIMSCTITKGVQDSLWKKIKSRQSEPLKVTKDQYIQDAQSLSAAYLINNIDEGFNTWKSTPWSNQIDFSTFCQHILPYRIQNEPISNWRKILRKKYAPYIVNIQSAEEAFILIYNKVMDEFKKGENDYPHQMDILMLDRIMKGNCMDRSLYMTSVMRALSIPAAYDYVPYWANFTSNGHSWVATSAMTLLLFLRMIDRAWSYMVL
;
A
#
# COMPACT_ATOMS: atom_id res chain seq x y z
N MET A 1 -53.97 -0.43 29.00
CA MET A 1 -54.99 0.00 29.97
C MET A 1 -54.87 1.51 30.29
N ILE A 2 -54.67 2.36 29.27
CA ILE A 2 -54.74 3.84 29.34
C ILE A 2 -55.29 4.32 27.99
N LEU A 3 -56.48 3.82 27.62
CA LEU A 3 -57.18 4.25 26.39
C LEU A 3 -58.68 4.52 26.66
N ASN A 4 -59.10 4.54 27.92
CA ASN A 4 -60.53 4.52 28.28
C ASN A 4 -61.00 5.73 29.11
N ILE A 5 -60.31 6.87 29.04
CA ILE A 5 -60.73 8.10 29.75
C ILE A 5 -61.01 9.28 28.79
N TYR A 6 -60.69 9.19 27.49
CA TYR A 6 -60.85 10.34 26.59
C TYR A 6 -62.26 10.56 26.04
N HIS A 7 -63.22 9.65 26.31
CA HIS A 7 -64.52 9.71 25.63
C HIS A 7 -65.63 10.49 26.35
N ILE A 8 -65.37 11.13 27.51
CA ILE A 8 -66.45 11.71 28.36
C ILE A 8 -66.18 13.19 28.77
N LEU A 9 -65.43 13.99 28.01
CA LEU A 9 -65.27 15.43 28.34
C LEU A 9 -65.39 16.42 27.17
N CYS A 10 -65.99 16.03 26.05
CA CYS A 10 -66.32 16.96 24.95
C CYS A 10 -67.84 17.03 24.71
N LYS A 11 -68.63 17.15 25.78
CA LYS A 11 -70.01 17.61 25.68
C LYS A 11 -70.08 18.99 26.35
N GLU A 12 -70.48 19.95 25.53
CA GLU A 12 -70.86 21.34 25.86
C GLU A 12 -69.73 22.40 25.82
N ASN A 13 -69.91 23.32 24.86
CA ASN A 13 -69.38 24.68 24.79
C ASN A 13 -67.88 24.91 24.51
N ASN A 14 -67.53 24.88 23.21
CA ASN A 14 -66.73 25.91 22.48
C ASN A 14 -65.97 25.29 21.31
N HIS A 15 -66.69 24.99 20.22
CA HIS A 15 -66.16 24.36 19.01
C HIS A 15 -65.11 25.18 18.23
N TYR A 16 -64.85 26.45 18.61
CA TYR A 16 -63.93 27.31 17.86
C TYR A 16 -62.53 27.47 18.48
N PHE A 17 -62.36 27.16 19.78
CA PHE A 17 -61.07 27.34 20.47
C PHE A 17 -60.23 26.05 20.50
N SER A 18 -60.87 24.87 20.45
CA SER A 18 -60.16 23.57 20.48
C SER A 18 -59.43 23.28 19.17
N MET A 19 -60.04 23.61 18.02
CA MET A 19 -59.44 23.37 16.70
C MET A 19 -58.07 24.05 16.53
N LYS A 20 -57.94 25.35 16.84
CA LYS A 20 -56.66 26.07 16.69
C LYS A 20 -55.53 25.48 17.55
N THR A 21 -55.89 24.90 18.69
CA THR A 21 -54.93 24.31 19.64
C THR A 21 -54.52 22.91 19.18
N GLU A 22 -55.46 22.10 18.68
CA GLU A 22 -55.20 20.78 18.07
C GLU A 22 -54.36 20.87 16.79
N TYR A 23 -54.67 21.82 15.90
CA TYR A 23 -53.86 22.05 14.69
C TYR A 23 -52.43 22.49 15.02
N ARG A 24 -52.25 23.29 16.08
CA ARG A 24 -50.92 23.71 16.54
C ARG A 24 -50.12 22.55 17.14
N CYS A 25 -50.77 21.70 17.96
CA CYS A 25 -50.14 20.51 18.55
C CYS A 25 -49.77 19.45 17.50
N THR A 26 -50.64 19.19 16.53
CA THR A 26 -50.36 18.23 15.44
C THR A 26 -49.26 18.73 14.50
N LEU A 27 -49.22 20.03 14.19
CA LEU A 27 -48.15 20.64 13.40
C LEU A 27 -46.80 20.63 14.15
N THR A 28 -46.78 20.94 15.45
CA THR A 28 -45.54 20.87 16.25
C THR A 28 -45.03 19.44 16.43
N LEU A 29 -45.91 18.46 16.67
CA LEU A 29 -45.54 17.04 16.73
C LEU A 29 -45.01 16.53 15.39
N GLY A 30 -45.62 16.95 14.27
CA GLY A 30 -45.13 16.63 12.92
C GLY A 30 -43.77 17.25 12.61
N ILE A 31 -43.52 18.49 13.06
CA ILE A 31 -42.21 19.14 12.93
C ILE A 31 -41.16 18.45 13.80
N ILE A 32 -41.50 18.03 15.03
CA ILE A 32 -40.58 17.28 15.90
C ILE A 32 -40.27 15.91 15.29
N PHE A 33 -41.27 15.19 14.76
CA PHE A 33 -41.06 13.89 14.12
C PHE A 33 -40.21 13.99 12.85
N SER A 34 -40.42 15.03 12.04
CA SER A 34 -39.65 15.27 10.83
C SER A 34 -38.22 15.75 11.12
N LEU A 35 -38.01 16.58 12.14
CA LEU A 35 -36.68 16.95 12.64
C LEU A 35 -35.94 15.77 13.27
N SER A 36 -36.64 14.90 14.02
CA SER A 36 -36.03 13.68 14.59
C SER A 36 -35.69 12.65 13.52
N PHE A 37 -36.50 12.55 12.45
CA PHE A 37 -36.24 11.68 11.30
C PHE A 37 -35.06 12.23 10.48
N LEU A 38 -34.97 13.55 10.27
CA LEU A 38 -33.80 14.18 9.63
C LEU A 38 -32.52 13.98 10.46
N CYS A 39 -32.60 14.06 11.79
CA CYS A 39 -31.48 13.76 12.70
C CYS A 39 -31.07 12.27 12.66
N PHE A 40 -32.02 11.35 12.51
CA PHE A 40 -31.70 9.91 12.41
C PHE A 40 -30.93 9.58 11.11
N PHE A 41 -31.25 10.25 10.00
CA PHE A 41 -30.53 10.06 8.73
C PHE A 41 -29.15 10.73 8.69
N THR A 42 -28.93 11.82 9.42
CA THR A 42 -27.60 12.47 9.49
C THR A 42 -26.62 11.70 10.39
N ILE A 43 -27.10 10.97 11.40
CA ILE A 43 -26.25 10.13 12.27
C ILE A 43 -25.86 8.81 11.56
N ALA A 44 -26.71 8.28 10.68
CA ALA A 44 -26.45 7.04 9.94
C ALA A 44 -25.41 7.19 8.79
N GLY A 45 -25.12 8.41 8.35
CA GLY A 45 -24.22 8.68 7.22
C GLY A 45 -22.78 9.04 7.59
N CYS A 46 -22.44 9.14 8.89
CA CYS A 46 -21.11 9.56 9.32
C CYS A 46 -20.20 8.35 9.52
N THR A 47 -19.90 7.61 8.45
CA THR A 47 -18.86 6.59 8.49
C THR A 47 -17.50 7.26 8.66
N SER A 48 -16.74 6.89 9.68
CA SER A 48 -15.39 7.40 9.87
C SER A 48 -14.52 7.02 8.68
N LYS A 49 -13.56 7.88 8.33
CA LYS A 49 -12.58 7.63 7.27
C LYS A 49 -11.85 6.28 7.41
N TYR A 50 -11.80 5.74 8.62
CA TYR A 50 -11.09 4.50 8.93
C TYR A 50 -12.00 3.28 9.06
N ASP A 51 -13.33 3.43 9.00
CA ASP A 51 -14.27 2.33 9.31
C ASP A 51 -14.00 1.07 8.51
N TYR A 52 -13.82 1.22 7.20
CA TYR A 52 -13.51 0.10 6.31
C TYR A 52 -12.19 -0.59 6.68
N ILE A 53 -11.14 0.18 6.94
CA ILE A 53 -9.84 -0.37 7.30
C ILE A 53 -9.84 -1.00 8.70
N TYR A 54 -10.55 -0.41 9.67
CA TYR A 54 -10.68 -0.99 11.01
C TYR A 54 -11.52 -2.26 11.03
N GLN A 55 -12.54 -2.37 10.16
CA GLN A 55 -13.24 -3.63 9.93
C GLN A 55 -12.29 -4.71 9.39
N ILE A 56 -11.43 -4.35 8.43
CA ILE A 56 -10.41 -5.26 7.91
C ILE A 56 -9.39 -5.63 9.00
N ALA A 57 -8.90 -4.66 9.76
CA ALA A 57 -7.83 -4.83 10.75
C ALA A 57 -8.21 -5.75 11.92
N LYS A 58 -9.51 -5.87 12.23
CA LYS A 58 -10.02 -6.66 13.37
C LYS A 58 -9.35 -6.20 14.68
N GLU A 59 -8.64 -7.12 15.35
CA GLU A 59 -7.91 -6.83 16.59
C GLU A 59 -6.70 -5.92 16.37
N ASN A 60 -6.10 -5.94 15.16
CA ASN A 60 -4.92 -5.12 14.83
C ASN A 60 -5.23 -3.63 14.64
N LYS A 61 -6.51 -3.21 14.74
CA LYS A 61 -6.90 -1.79 14.71
C LYS A 61 -6.18 -0.96 15.77
N GLU A 62 -5.81 -1.57 16.91
CA GLU A 62 -5.06 -0.89 17.97
C GLU A 62 -3.65 -0.48 17.51
N GLU A 63 -2.97 -1.31 16.72
CA GLU A 63 -1.68 -0.96 16.14
C GLU A 63 -1.82 0.23 15.17
N LEU A 64 -2.88 0.25 14.36
CA LEU A 64 -3.12 1.37 13.44
C LEU A 64 -3.42 2.67 14.19
N GLN A 65 -4.21 2.61 15.27
CA GLN A 65 -4.49 3.76 16.12
C GLN A 65 -3.23 4.28 16.82
N LYS A 66 -2.35 3.39 17.31
CA LYS A 66 -1.06 3.78 17.90
C LYS A 66 -0.20 4.61 16.95
N VAL A 67 -0.20 4.33 15.65
CA VAL A 67 0.54 5.14 14.66
C VAL A 67 -0.03 6.55 14.56
N LEU A 68 -1.36 6.70 14.49
CA LEU A 68 -2.02 8.01 14.43
C LEU A 68 -1.75 8.82 15.71
N ASP A 69 -1.84 8.18 16.86
CA ASP A 69 -1.58 8.82 18.15
C ASP A 69 -0.12 9.25 18.30
N TYR A 70 0.82 8.42 17.81
CA TYR A 70 2.25 8.73 17.80
C TYR A 70 2.55 10.04 17.06
N TYR A 71 1.90 10.28 15.92
CA TYR A 71 2.10 11.48 15.11
C TYR A 71 1.11 12.62 15.40
N LYS A 72 0.28 12.54 16.44
CA LYS A 72 -0.78 13.53 16.73
C LYS A 72 -0.29 14.99 16.84
N LYS A 73 0.99 15.19 17.19
CA LYS A 73 1.63 16.52 17.28
C LYS A 73 2.40 16.93 16.01
N ASP A 74 2.64 16.01 15.08
CA ASP A 74 3.32 16.27 13.80
C ASP A 74 2.29 16.20 12.68
N SER A 75 1.73 17.34 12.29
CA SER A 75 0.64 17.41 11.32
C SER A 75 0.97 16.80 9.95
N ILE A 76 2.24 16.80 9.54
CA ILE A 76 2.66 16.30 8.23
C ILE A 76 2.86 14.80 8.29
N LYS A 77 3.54 14.28 9.32
CA LYS A 77 3.66 12.82 9.50
C LYS A 77 2.33 12.17 9.84
N TYR A 78 1.43 12.87 10.54
CA TYR A 78 0.06 12.40 10.78
C TYR A 78 -0.68 12.17 9.45
N LYS A 79 -0.60 13.13 8.51
CA LYS A 79 -1.19 12.98 7.17
C LYS A 79 -0.57 11.81 6.39
N ALA A 80 0.72 11.57 6.55
CA ALA A 80 1.40 10.43 5.92
C ALA A 80 0.96 9.08 6.52
N ALA A 81 0.80 9.02 7.85
CA ALA A 81 0.25 7.85 8.54
C ALA A 81 -1.20 7.57 8.12
N ASP A 82 -2.02 8.61 8.09
CA ASP A 82 -3.40 8.57 7.59
C ASP A 82 -3.47 8.08 6.13
N PHE A 83 -2.61 8.59 5.25
CA PHE A 83 -2.48 8.11 3.87
C PHE A 83 -2.15 6.62 3.81
N LEU A 84 -1.15 6.15 4.57
CA LEU A 84 -0.81 4.73 4.58
C LEU A 84 -1.97 3.89 5.09
N ILE A 85 -2.51 4.20 6.28
CA ILE A 85 -3.58 3.44 6.95
C ILE A 85 -4.80 3.30 6.06
N THR A 86 -5.24 4.40 5.44
CA THR A 86 -6.41 4.36 4.55
C THR A 86 -6.23 3.53 3.28
N ASN A 87 -5.00 3.12 2.94
CA ASN A 87 -4.66 2.31 1.79
C ASN A 87 -4.17 0.89 2.15
N MET A 88 -4.40 0.41 3.39
CA MET A 88 -3.92 -0.90 3.87
C MET A 88 -4.88 -2.07 3.61
N ALA A 89 -5.80 -1.95 2.65
CA ALA A 89 -6.73 -3.04 2.29
C ALA A 89 -6.06 -4.21 1.57
N HIS A 90 -4.87 -3.97 1.02
CA HIS A 90 -4.04 -4.95 0.32
C HIS A 90 -3.30 -5.89 1.28
N GLY A 91 -2.60 -6.86 0.70
CA GLY A 91 -1.87 -7.88 1.44
C GLY A 91 -1.00 -8.71 0.53
N TYR A 92 -0.59 -9.87 1.01
CA TYR A 92 0.26 -10.79 0.29
C TYR A 92 -0.14 -12.24 0.54
N PRO A 93 0.08 -13.13 -0.43
CA PRO A 93 -0.01 -14.56 -0.20
C PRO A 93 1.15 -15.06 0.67
N TYR A 94 0.84 -15.94 1.60
CA TYR A 94 1.76 -16.60 2.50
C TYR A 94 1.73 -18.12 2.26
N THR A 95 2.91 -18.69 2.06
CA THR A 95 3.08 -20.15 1.99
C THR A 95 4.26 -20.57 2.85
N THR A 96 4.11 -21.69 3.57
CA THR A 96 5.18 -22.26 4.39
C THR A 96 6.40 -22.64 3.54
N THR A 97 6.18 -23.04 2.29
CA THR A 97 7.25 -23.33 1.32
C THR A 97 8.10 -22.10 1.01
N MET A 98 7.47 -20.94 0.78
CA MET A 98 8.22 -19.71 0.52
C MET A 98 8.89 -19.18 1.79
N ASP A 99 8.30 -19.41 2.96
CA ASP A 99 8.92 -19.07 4.24
C ASP A 99 10.17 -19.94 4.51
N GLU A 100 10.11 -21.25 4.29
CA GLU A 100 11.27 -22.14 4.35
C GLU A 100 12.37 -21.73 3.36
N TYR A 101 11.96 -21.38 2.13
CA TYR A 101 12.89 -20.94 1.10
C TYR A 101 13.57 -19.63 1.48
N LYS A 102 12.80 -18.65 1.98
CA LYS A 102 13.33 -17.41 2.55
C LYS A 102 14.32 -17.70 3.67
N CYS A 103 13.95 -18.50 4.67
CA CYS A 103 14.86 -18.87 5.77
C CYS A 103 16.17 -19.46 5.24
N SER A 104 16.09 -20.38 4.27
CA SER A 104 17.26 -21.01 3.64
C SER A 104 18.18 -19.98 2.95
N ILE A 105 17.60 -19.07 2.17
CA ILE A 105 18.34 -17.99 1.48
C ILE A 105 18.98 -17.04 2.49
N MET A 106 18.26 -16.71 3.57
CA MET A 106 18.74 -15.79 4.60
C MET A 106 19.86 -16.39 5.45
N SER A 107 19.93 -17.72 5.59
CA SER A 107 20.95 -18.41 6.38
C SER A 107 22.17 -18.88 5.60
N CYS A 108 22.15 -18.84 4.26
CA CYS A 108 23.27 -19.35 3.44
C CYS A 108 24.02 -18.26 2.68
N THR A 109 25.27 -18.56 2.33
CA THR A 109 26.04 -17.78 1.35
C THR A 109 25.50 -18.07 -0.04
N ILE A 110 25.02 -17.04 -0.73
CA ILE A 110 24.49 -17.17 -2.09
C ILE A 110 25.65 -17.11 -3.08
N THR A 111 25.92 -18.24 -3.72
CA THR A 111 26.81 -18.33 -4.90
C THR A 111 25.98 -18.77 -6.11
N LYS A 112 26.58 -18.72 -7.30
CA LYS A 112 25.90 -19.00 -8.57
C LYS A 112 25.19 -20.38 -8.52
N GLY A 113 23.86 -20.36 -8.58
CA GLY A 113 23.02 -21.58 -8.67
C GLY A 113 22.56 -22.17 -7.35
N VAL A 114 23.02 -21.64 -6.20
CA VAL A 114 22.58 -22.09 -4.87
C VAL A 114 21.09 -21.86 -4.68
N GLN A 115 20.58 -20.69 -5.06
CA GLN A 115 19.18 -20.33 -4.94
C GLN A 115 18.27 -21.27 -5.74
N ASP A 116 18.69 -21.65 -6.95
CA ASP A 116 17.94 -22.56 -7.83
C ASP A 116 17.94 -23.99 -7.24
N SER A 117 19.08 -24.41 -6.68
CA SER A 117 19.24 -25.73 -6.06
C SER A 117 18.43 -25.88 -4.77
N LEU A 118 18.43 -24.83 -3.92
CA LEU A 118 17.61 -24.78 -2.70
C LEU A 118 16.13 -24.86 -3.05
N TRP A 119 15.69 -24.05 -4.02
CA TRP A 119 14.30 -24.08 -4.46
C TRP A 119 13.89 -25.45 -4.99
N LYS A 120 14.71 -26.04 -5.87
CA LYS A 120 14.46 -27.39 -6.41
C LYS A 120 14.30 -28.43 -5.30
N LYS A 121 15.17 -28.38 -4.27
CA LYS A 121 15.12 -29.30 -3.12
C LYS A 121 13.87 -29.11 -2.26
N ILE A 122 13.46 -27.87 -2.02
CA ILE A 122 12.26 -27.57 -1.22
C ILE A 122 11.01 -27.99 -2.01
N LYS A 123 10.94 -27.60 -3.28
CA LYS A 123 9.83 -27.91 -4.20
C LYS A 123 9.66 -29.42 -4.39
N SER A 124 10.74 -30.20 -4.48
CA SER A 124 10.65 -31.66 -4.68
C SER A 124 10.04 -32.41 -3.49
N ARG A 125 9.89 -31.77 -2.33
CA ARG A 125 9.23 -32.37 -1.15
C ARG A 125 7.70 -32.18 -1.17
N GLN A 126 7.19 -31.39 -2.11
CA GLN A 126 5.78 -31.08 -2.23
C GLN A 126 5.12 -32.09 -3.18
N SER A 127 4.09 -32.78 -2.69
CA SER A 127 3.34 -33.78 -3.43
C SER A 127 2.39 -33.18 -4.48
N GLU A 128 1.96 -31.94 -4.25
CA GLU A 128 0.96 -31.22 -5.05
C GLU A 128 1.53 -29.92 -5.63
N PRO A 129 0.98 -29.41 -6.75
CA PRO A 129 1.35 -28.10 -7.26
C PRO A 129 1.13 -27.01 -6.20
N LEU A 130 2.16 -26.19 -5.98
CA LEU A 130 2.09 -25.04 -5.07
C LEU A 130 1.09 -24.02 -5.61
N LYS A 131 -0.17 -24.12 -5.17
CA LYS A 131 -1.22 -23.14 -5.47
C LYS A 131 -1.52 -22.35 -4.21
N VAL A 132 -1.48 -21.03 -4.35
CA VAL A 132 -1.95 -20.11 -3.31
C VAL A 132 -3.47 -20.21 -3.24
N THR A 133 -4.00 -20.53 -2.08
CA THR A 133 -5.43 -20.48 -1.78
C THR A 133 -5.81 -19.14 -1.16
N LYS A 134 -7.11 -18.80 -1.17
CA LYS A 134 -7.59 -17.52 -0.61
C LYS A 134 -7.29 -17.38 0.89
N ASP A 135 -7.30 -18.50 1.62
CA ASP A 135 -7.04 -18.54 3.07
C ASP A 135 -5.57 -18.28 3.43
N GLN A 136 -4.70 -18.28 2.42
CA GLN A 136 -3.28 -17.96 2.55
C GLN A 136 -2.98 -16.48 2.32
N TYR A 137 -3.98 -15.61 2.19
CA TYR A 137 -3.78 -14.18 1.97
C TYR A 137 -3.79 -13.40 3.28
N ILE A 138 -2.68 -12.75 3.62
CA ILE A 138 -2.52 -11.93 4.82
C ILE A 138 -2.67 -10.46 4.45
N GLN A 139 -3.68 -9.79 5.00
CA GLN A 139 -3.89 -8.36 4.79
C GLN A 139 -2.96 -7.53 5.67
N ASP A 140 -2.47 -6.42 5.13
CA ASP A 140 -1.52 -5.55 5.85
C ASP A 140 -2.16 -4.92 7.09
N ALA A 141 -3.40 -4.45 6.97
CA ALA A 141 -4.17 -3.91 8.09
C ALA A 141 -4.35 -4.90 9.25
N GLN A 142 -4.30 -6.21 8.99
CA GLN A 142 -4.42 -7.26 10.01
C GLN A 142 -3.11 -7.65 10.67
N SER A 143 -1.96 -7.30 10.09
CA SER A 143 -0.67 -7.92 10.44
C SER A 143 0.46 -6.93 10.72
N LEU A 144 0.44 -5.73 10.14
CA LEU A 144 1.52 -4.76 10.34
C LEU A 144 1.41 -4.08 11.71
N SER A 145 2.55 -4.02 12.39
CA SER A 145 2.67 -3.36 13.69
C SER A 145 2.86 -1.85 13.54
N ALA A 146 2.51 -1.12 14.61
CA ALA A 146 2.76 0.30 14.72
C ALA A 146 4.25 0.61 14.58
N ALA A 147 5.12 -0.22 15.19
CA ALA A 147 6.57 -0.06 15.12
C ALA A 147 7.10 -0.12 13.69
N TYR A 148 6.59 -1.04 12.86
CA TYR A 148 6.97 -1.12 11.44
C TYR A 148 6.55 0.13 10.68
N LEU A 149 5.29 0.55 10.82
CA LEU A 149 4.71 1.69 10.10
C LEU A 149 5.41 3.00 10.48
N ILE A 150 5.62 3.24 11.78
CA ILE A 150 6.35 4.39 12.31
C ILE A 150 7.77 4.41 11.75
N ASN A 151 8.49 3.28 11.80
CA ASN A 151 9.84 3.19 11.25
C ASN A 151 9.87 3.47 9.73
N ASN A 152 8.90 2.96 8.95
CA ASN A 152 8.82 3.24 7.51
C ASN A 152 8.57 4.74 7.24
N ILE A 153 7.65 5.36 7.98
CA ILE A 153 7.35 6.80 7.88
C ILE A 153 8.60 7.61 8.23
N ASP A 154 9.21 7.36 9.38
CA ASP A 154 10.38 8.11 9.83
C ASP A 154 11.58 7.96 8.89
N GLU A 155 11.91 6.75 8.45
CA GLU A 155 12.99 6.54 7.48
C GLU A 155 12.69 7.21 6.13
N GLY A 156 11.42 7.20 5.69
CA GLY A 156 10.97 7.90 4.48
C GLY A 156 11.14 9.41 4.59
N PHE A 157 10.68 10.03 5.68
CA PHE A 157 10.83 11.47 5.93
C PHE A 157 12.30 11.86 6.09
N ASN A 158 13.07 11.11 6.87
CA ASN A 158 14.48 11.39 7.11
C ASN A 158 15.25 11.42 5.78
N THR A 159 15.01 10.42 4.92
CA THR A 159 15.67 10.36 3.61
C THR A 159 15.19 11.50 2.71
N TRP A 160 13.87 11.70 2.59
CA TRP A 160 13.30 12.75 1.75
C TRP A 160 13.78 14.14 2.15
N LYS A 161 13.88 14.47 3.44
CA LYS A 161 14.38 15.77 3.89
C LYS A 161 15.89 15.94 3.75
N SER A 162 16.64 14.84 3.70
CA SER A 162 18.10 14.87 3.53
C SER A 162 18.58 14.95 2.09
N THR A 163 17.74 14.63 1.11
CA THR A 163 18.14 14.58 -0.31
C THR A 163 18.16 15.97 -0.97
N PRO A 164 19.08 16.24 -1.91
CA PRO A 164 19.16 17.54 -2.59
C PRO A 164 17.90 17.95 -3.37
N TRP A 165 17.19 16.97 -3.94
CA TRP A 165 15.95 17.19 -4.70
C TRP A 165 14.69 17.19 -3.82
N SER A 166 14.83 17.25 -2.49
CA SER A 166 13.71 17.25 -1.55
C SER A 166 12.65 18.31 -1.87
N ASN A 167 13.10 19.51 -2.28
CA ASN A 167 12.26 20.66 -2.63
C ASN A 167 11.52 20.50 -3.97
N GLN A 168 11.91 19.52 -4.79
CA GLN A 168 11.25 19.23 -6.08
C GLN A 168 10.11 18.21 -5.91
N ILE A 169 10.03 17.58 -4.74
CA ILE A 169 9.02 16.57 -4.43
C ILE A 169 7.99 17.22 -3.51
N ASP A 170 6.76 17.33 -3.98
CA ASP A 170 5.66 17.74 -3.11
C ASP A 170 5.21 16.60 -2.18
N PHE A 171 4.42 16.94 -1.17
CA PHE A 171 3.95 15.96 -0.18
C PHE A 171 3.10 14.84 -0.81
N SER A 172 2.34 15.15 -1.87
CA SER A 172 1.50 14.19 -2.58
C SER A 172 2.34 13.13 -3.29
N THR A 173 3.36 13.57 -4.03
CA THR A 173 4.34 12.73 -4.72
C THR A 173 5.11 11.88 -3.71
N PHE A 174 5.50 12.45 -2.57
CA PHE A 174 6.12 11.68 -1.50
C PHE A 174 5.20 10.54 -1.02
N CYS A 175 3.93 10.84 -0.71
CA CYS A 175 2.97 9.84 -0.24
C CYS A 175 2.74 8.72 -1.27
N GLN A 176 2.61 9.06 -2.55
CA GLN A 176 2.24 8.10 -3.59
C GLN A 176 3.43 7.30 -4.16
N HIS A 177 4.61 7.92 -4.26
CA HIS A 177 5.72 7.36 -5.03
C HIS A 177 6.99 7.08 -4.21
N ILE A 178 7.04 7.45 -2.92
CA ILE A 178 8.21 7.22 -2.04
C ILE A 178 7.83 6.48 -0.76
N LEU A 179 6.81 6.97 -0.06
CA LEU A 179 6.36 6.47 1.24
C LEU A 179 5.84 5.01 1.23
N PRO A 180 5.15 4.51 0.18
CA PRO A 180 4.53 3.20 0.27
C PRO A 180 5.58 2.10 0.46
N TYR A 181 5.34 1.27 1.47
CA TYR A 181 6.23 0.18 1.89
C TYR A 181 6.06 -1.10 1.06
N ARG A 182 4.96 -1.18 0.30
CA ARG A 182 4.53 -2.31 -0.54
C ARG A 182 4.58 -1.95 -2.03
N ILE A 183 4.85 -2.93 -2.87
CA ILE A 183 4.83 -2.89 -4.33
C ILE A 183 4.22 -4.22 -4.83
N GLN A 184 2.98 -4.19 -5.33
CA GLN A 184 2.22 -5.41 -5.65
C GLN A 184 1.92 -6.24 -4.38
N ASN A 185 2.10 -7.56 -4.44
CA ASN A 185 1.66 -8.52 -3.43
C ASN A 185 2.86 -9.25 -2.78
N GLU A 186 4.01 -8.60 -2.69
CA GLU A 186 5.22 -9.17 -2.09
C GLU A 186 5.11 -9.27 -0.56
N PRO A 187 5.69 -10.29 0.10
CA PRO A 187 5.74 -10.31 1.56
C PRO A 187 6.52 -9.10 2.11
N ILE A 188 6.02 -8.49 3.18
CA ILE A 188 6.62 -7.28 3.75
C ILE A 188 7.94 -7.58 4.46
N SER A 189 8.92 -6.70 4.26
CA SER A 189 10.22 -6.75 4.93
C SER A 189 10.75 -5.35 5.26
N ASN A 190 11.74 -5.27 6.15
CA ASN A 190 12.37 -4.01 6.57
C ASN A 190 13.42 -3.52 5.57
N TRP A 191 13.04 -3.38 4.30
CA TRP A 191 13.98 -3.14 3.20
C TRP A 191 14.53 -1.71 3.13
N ARG A 192 13.74 -0.69 3.50
CA ARG A 192 14.05 0.72 3.22
C ARG A 192 15.42 1.15 3.70
N LYS A 193 15.71 0.92 4.98
CA LYS A 193 17.00 1.31 5.59
C LYS A 193 18.18 0.52 5.02
N ILE A 194 17.98 -0.77 4.74
CA ILE A 194 19.00 -1.67 4.22
C ILE A 194 19.40 -1.23 2.81
N LEU A 195 18.41 -1.04 1.93
CA LEU A 195 18.64 -0.59 0.56
C LEU A 195 19.22 0.82 0.50
N ARG A 196 18.75 1.74 1.38
CA ARG A 196 19.34 3.07 1.51
C ARG A 196 20.82 3.00 1.85
N LYS A 197 21.20 2.20 2.85
CA LYS A 197 22.60 2.00 3.24
C LYS A 197 23.43 1.43 2.09
N LYS A 198 22.87 0.50 1.31
CA LYS A 198 23.52 -0.12 0.16
C LYS A 198 23.73 0.87 -0.98
N TYR A 199 22.73 1.67 -1.34
CA TYR A 199 22.74 2.45 -2.58
C TYR A 199 23.04 3.95 -2.42
N ALA A 200 22.85 4.56 -1.24
CA ALA A 200 23.14 5.97 -1.03
C ALA A 200 24.59 6.39 -1.38
N PRO A 201 25.63 5.56 -1.14
CA PRO A 201 27.00 5.92 -1.52
C PRO A 201 27.20 6.21 -3.01
N TYR A 202 26.35 5.69 -3.89
CA TYR A 202 26.47 5.87 -5.34
C TYR A 202 25.90 7.21 -5.85
N ILE A 203 25.16 7.94 -5.01
CA ILE A 203 24.48 9.18 -5.38
C ILE A 203 24.88 10.38 -4.51
N VAL A 204 25.96 10.28 -3.72
CA VAL A 204 26.38 11.31 -2.75
C VAL A 204 26.55 12.70 -3.38
N ASN A 205 27.07 12.76 -4.61
CA ASN A 205 27.36 14.03 -5.30
C ASN A 205 26.25 14.45 -6.27
N ILE A 206 25.16 13.70 -6.35
CA ILE A 206 24.10 13.91 -7.33
C ILE A 206 23.07 14.89 -6.79
N GLN A 207 22.74 15.92 -7.57
CA GLN A 207 21.83 16.98 -7.15
C GLN A 207 20.40 16.83 -7.70
N SER A 208 20.23 16.00 -8.74
CA SER A 208 18.96 15.79 -9.42
C SER A 208 18.39 14.39 -9.16
N ALA A 209 17.09 14.31 -8.86
CA ALA A 209 16.38 13.04 -8.77
C ALA A 209 16.46 12.24 -10.08
N GLU A 210 16.47 12.94 -11.22
CA GLU A 210 16.56 12.36 -12.55
C GLU A 210 17.90 11.65 -12.79
N GLU A 211 19.00 12.35 -12.49
CA GLU A 211 20.35 11.82 -12.63
C GLU A 211 20.57 10.65 -11.67
N ALA A 212 20.07 10.77 -10.44
CA ALA A 212 20.13 9.70 -9.44
C ALA A 212 19.35 8.47 -9.91
N PHE A 213 18.17 8.66 -10.51
CA PHE A 213 17.38 7.58 -11.10
C PHE A 213 18.18 6.85 -12.18
N ILE A 214 18.74 7.56 -13.16
CA ILE A 214 19.49 6.95 -14.26
C ILE A 214 20.69 6.15 -13.75
N LEU A 215 21.45 6.71 -12.81
CA LEU A 215 22.65 6.07 -12.25
C LEU A 215 22.29 4.77 -11.52
N ILE A 216 21.31 4.84 -10.63
CA ILE A 216 20.86 3.68 -9.86
C ILE A 216 20.19 2.64 -10.75
N TYR A 217 19.41 3.09 -11.74
CA TYR A 217 18.76 2.21 -12.72
C TYR A 217 19.79 1.38 -13.46
N ASN A 218 20.80 2.02 -14.06
CA ASN A 218 21.85 1.31 -14.79
C ASN A 218 22.61 0.34 -13.87
N LYS A 219 22.94 0.78 -12.66
CA LYS A 219 23.63 -0.06 -11.68
C LYS A 219 22.85 -1.32 -11.32
N VAL A 220 21.55 -1.19 -11.01
CA VAL A 220 20.71 -2.35 -10.68
C VAL A 220 20.51 -3.23 -11.91
N MET A 221 20.41 -2.65 -13.12
CA MET A 221 20.34 -3.44 -14.36
C MET A 221 21.60 -4.27 -14.62
N ASP A 222 22.78 -3.74 -14.27
CA ASP A 222 24.05 -4.45 -14.43
C ASP A 222 24.22 -5.57 -13.39
N GLU A 223 23.76 -5.33 -12.16
CA GLU A 223 23.90 -6.28 -11.04
C GLU A 223 22.83 -7.37 -11.05
N PHE A 224 21.58 -7.02 -11.31
CA PHE A 224 20.43 -7.90 -11.19
C PHE A 224 20.26 -8.78 -12.44
N LYS A 225 20.54 -10.07 -12.30
CA LYS A 225 20.58 -11.02 -13.42
C LYS A 225 19.18 -11.48 -13.82
N LYS A 226 18.99 -11.73 -15.11
CA LYS A 226 17.77 -12.35 -15.60
C LYS A 226 17.69 -13.80 -15.08
N GLY A 227 16.53 -14.16 -14.57
CA GLY A 227 16.20 -15.51 -14.13
C GLY A 227 14.74 -15.82 -14.42
N GLU A 228 14.45 -17.11 -14.51
CA GLU A 228 13.09 -17.62 -14.52
C GLU A 228 12.76 -18.12 -13.12
N ASN A 229 11.56 -17.81 -12.66
CA ASN A 229 11.10 -18.08 -11.32
C ASN A 229 9.73 -18.73 -11.43
N ASP A 230 9.60 -19.96 -10.94
CA ASP A 230 8.37 -20.75 -10.89
C ASP A 230 7.82 -20.82 -9.45
N TYR A 231 8.08 -19.77 -8.67
CA TYR A 231 7.61 -19.60 -7.31
C TYR A 231 6.09 -19.39 -7.28
N PRO A 232 5.38 -19.86 -6.23
CA PRO A 232 3.93 -19.69 -6.11
C PRO A 232 3.51 -18.22 -5.94
N HIS A 233 4.41 -17.36 -5.49
CA HIS A 233 4.20 -15.91 -5.38
C HIS A 233 5.53 -15.17 -5.32
N GLN A 234 5.47 -13.83 -5.36
CA GLN A 234 6.61 -12.92 -5.28
C GLN A 234 7.44 -13.16 -4.00
N MET A 235 8.76 -13.06 -4.14
CA MET A 235 9.70 -13.03 -3.02
C MET A 235 9.66 -11.67 -2.33
N ASP A 236 10.04 -11.62 -1.06
CA ASP A 236 10.24 -10.32 -0.41
C ASP A 236 11.50 -9.60 -0.93
N ILE A 237 11.53 -8.29 -0.72
CA ILE A 237 12.58 -7.41 -1.26
C ILE A 237 13.99 -7.75 -0.73
N LEU A 238 14.14 -8.21 0.52
CA LEU A 238 15.45 -8.55 1.08
C LEU A 238 15.94 -9.90 0.58
N MET A 239 15.02 -10.81 0.25
CA MET A 239 15.36 -12.04 -0.44
C MET A 239 15.86 -11.75 -1.87
N LEU A 240 15.18 -10.82 -2.58
CA LEU A 240 15.64 -10.31 -3.87
C LEU A 240 17.02 -9.64 -3.78
N ASP A 241 17.27 -8.83 -2.73
CA ASP A 241 18.56 -8.18 -2.47
C ASP A 241 19.73 -9.16 -2.32
N ARG A 242 19.46 -10.34 -1.76
CA ARG A 242 20.46 -11.41 -1.60
C ARG A 242 20.66 -12.23 -2.85
N ILE A 243 19.59 -12.50 -3.59
CA ILE A 243 19.62 -13.36 -4.77
C ILE A 243 20.15 -12.60 -6.00
N MET A 244 19.77 -11.33 -6.16
CA MET A 244 20.12 -10.47 -7.31
C MET A 244 19.86 -11.14 -8.67
N LYS A 245 18.79 -11.94 -8.75
CA LYS A 245 18.36 -12.68 -9.95
C LYS A 245 16.85 -12.89 -9.95
N GLY A 246 16.20 -12.72 -11.08
CA GLY A 246 14.76 -12.93 -11.23
C GLY A 246 14.20 -12.44 -12.56
N ASN A 247 12.88 -12.48 -12.70
CA ASN A 247 12.20 -12.04 -13.91
C ASN A 247 11.98 -10.50 -13.92
N CYS A 248 11.26 -9.98 -14.92
CA CYS A 248 11.01 -8.54 -15.02
C CYS A 248 10.19 -7.98 -13.85
N MET A 249 9.26 -8.75 -13.28
CA MET A 249 8.49 -8.35 -12.10
C MET A 249 9.42 -8.23 -10.90
N ASP A 250 10.20 -9.27 -10.60
CA ASP A 250 11.14 -9.30 -9.47
C ASP A 250 12.14 -8.14 -9.51
N ARG A 251 12.70 -7.87 -10.70
CA ARG A 251 13.62 -6.75 -10.89
C ARG A 251 12.93 -5.40 -10.70
N SER A 252 11.71 -5.23 -11.20
CA SER A 252 10.95 -3.99 -11.05
C SER A 252 10.48 -3.74 -9.61
N LEU A 253 10.15 -4.80 -8.86
CA LEU A 253 9.92 -4.73 -7.41
C LEU A 253 11.17 -4.22 -6.70
N TYR A 254 12.29 -4.92 -6.87
CA TYR A 254 13.56 -4.56 -6.22
C TYR A 254 14.01 -3.14 -6.59
N MET A 255 14.00 -2.81 -7.89
CA MET A 255 14.36 -1.48 -8.40
C MET A 255 13.49 -0.38 -7.78
N THR A 256 12.17 -0.57 -7.75
CA THR A 256 11.25 0.40 -7.13
C THR A 256 11.55 0.60 -5.66
N SER A 257 11.82 -0.48 -4.91
CA SER A 257 12.25 -0.39 -3.51
C SER A 257 13.55 0.37 -3.34
N VAL A 258 14.55 0.14 -4.20
CA VAL A 258 15.82 0.88 -4.18
C VAL A 258 15.56 2.38 -4.41
N MET A 259 14.79 2.74 -5.44
CA MET A 259 14.48 4.15 -5.73
C MET A 259 13.78 4.83 -4.55
N ARG A 260 12.75 4.18 -3.98
CA ARG A 260 12.01 4.68 -2.82
C ARG A 260 12.88 4.79 -1.57
N ALA A 261 13.85 3.90 -1.38
CA ALA A 261 14.81 3.96 -0.28
C ALA A 261 15.76 5.16 -0.36
N LEU A 262 15.92 5.76 -1.54
CA LEU A 262 16.73 6.95 -1.79
C LEU A 262 15.88 8.21 -1.97
N SER A 263 14.58 8.15 -1.70
CA SER A 263 13.61 9.22 -1.96
C SER A 263 13.59 9.70 -3.42
N ILE A 264 13.78 8.78 -4.36
CA ILE A 264 13.54 8.99 -5.78
C ILE A 264 12.11 8.52 -6.06
N PRO A 265 11.19 9.38 -6.54
CA PRO A 265 9.83 8.99 -6.86
C PRO A 265 9.80 7.85 -7.89
N ALA A 266 9.18 6.72 -7.54
CA ALA A 266 9.10 5.57 -8.42
C ALA A 266 7.76 4.83 -8.33
N ALA A 267 7.29 4.38 -9.49
CA ALA A 267 6.10 3.57 -9.69
C ALA A 267 6.47 2.28 -10.41
N TYR A 268 5.90 1.17 -9.94
CA TYR A 268 5.88 -0.09 -10.66
C TYR A 268 4.76 -0.02 -11.69
N ASP A 269 5.06 -0.35 -12.93
CA ASP A 269 4.08 -0.38 -14.03
C ASP A 269 4.26 -1.66 -14.86
N TYR A 270 3.20 -2.08 -15.55
CA TYR A 270 3.21 -3.31 -16.32
C TYR A 270 2.16 -3.35 -17.43
N VAL A 271 2.47 -4.15 -18.45
CA VAL A 271 1.51 -4.59 -19.45
C VAL A 271 1.32 -6.10 -19.30
N PRO A 272 0.07 -6.60 -19.20
CA PRO A 272 -0.16 -8.03 -19.01
C PRO A 272 0.11 -8.83 -20.30
N TYR A 273 -0.13 -8.23 -21.47
CA TYR A 273 0.03 -8.85 -22.79
C TYR A 273 0.40 -7.79 -23.82
N TRP A 274 1.28 -8.12 -24.77
CA TRP A 274 1.55 -7.24 -25.90
C TRP A 274 0.54 -7.49 -27.02
N ALA A 275 0.07 -6.42 -27.64
CA ALA A 275 -0.98 -6.51 -28.67
C ALA A 275 -0.52 -7.23 -29.95
N ASN A 276 0.77 -7.25 -30.26
CA ASN A 276 1.27 -7.54 -31.61
C ASN A 276 2.42 -8.55 -31.72
N PHE A 277 3.03 -9.03 -30.63
CA PHE A 277 4.18 -9.94 -30.77
C PHE A 277 4.32 -11.05 -29.71
N THR A 278 3.69 -10.94 -28.53
CA THR A 278 3.76 -12.02 -27.53
C THR A 278 2.61 -11.97 -26.54
N SER A 279 2.19 -13.14 -26.07
CA SER A 279 1.28 -13.31 -24.94
C SER A 279 2.00 -13.22 -23.58
N ASN A 280 3.27 -12.86 -23.54
CA ASN A 280 3.98 -12.60 -22.30
C ASN A 280 3.76 -11.15 -21.85
N GLY A 281 3.60 -10.93 -20.55
CA GLY A 281 3.58 -9.58 -19.98
C GLY A 281 4.98 -8.98 -19.84
N HIS A 282 5.04 -7.69 -19.49
CA HIS A 282 6.27 -7.02 -19.12
C HIS A 282 6.01 -6.03 -17.97
N SER A 283 6.99 -5.86 -17.09
CA SER A 283 6.93 -4.90 -15.99
C SER A 283 8.19 -4.05 -15.95
N TRP A 284 8.03 -2.77 -15.64
CA TRP A 284 9.10 -1.78 -15.60
C TRP A 284 8.90 -0.82 -14.42
N VAL A 285 9.89 0.04 -14.22
CA VAL A 285 9.82 1.14 -13.25
C VAL A 285 9.69 2.45 -14.00
N ALA A 286 8.69 3.23 -13.62
CA ALA A 286 8.49 4.60 -14.07
C ALA A 286 8.82 5.57 -12.94
N THR A 287 9.21 6.80 -13.28
CA THR A 287 9.39 7.88 -12.31
C THR A 287 8.48 9.05 -12.66
N SER A 288 7.89 9.69 -11.65
CA SER A 288 7.11 10.93 -11.86
C SER A 288 8.01 12.14 -12.12
N ALA A 289 9.32 12.01 -11.90
CA ALA A 289 10.32 13.00 -12.30
C ALA A 289 10.71 12.89 -13.78
N MET A 290 10.09 11.98 -14.54
CA MET A 290 10.44 11.70 -15.92
C MET A 290 9.94 12.82 -16.82
N THR A 291 10.84 13.67 -17.31
CA THR A 291 10.55 14.51 -18.48
C THR A 291 10.34 13.60 -19.70
N LEU A 292 9.52 14.05 -20.67
CA LEU A 292 9.17 13.31 -21.90
C LEU A 292 10.40 12.74 -22.65
N LEU A 293 11.56 13.40 -22.53
CA LEU A 293 12.83 13.04 -23.16
C LEU A 293 13.45 11.75 -22.61
N LEU A 294 13.26 11.44 -21.33
CA LEU A 294 13.79 10.22 -20.73
C LEU A 294 12.96 8.98 -21.05
N PHE A 295 11.65 9.14 -21.15
CA PHE A 295 10.76 8.06 -21.57
C PHE A 295 11.19 7.50 -22.93
N LEU A 296 11.51 8.38 -23.89
CA LEU A 296 12.01 7.99 -25.20
C LEU A 296 13.36 7.26 -25.14
N ARG A 297 14.31 7.73 -24.31
CA ARG A 297 15.62 7.07 -24.14
C ARG A 297 15.53 5.70 -23.47
N MET A 298 14.59 5.50 -22.56
CA MET A 298 14.34 4.20 -21.92
C MET A 298 13.68 3.22 -22.87
N ILE A 299 12.74 3.69 -23.71
CA ILE A 299 12.14 2.90 -24.79
C ILE A 299 13.25 2.42 -25.73
N ASP A 300 14.09 3.29 -26.28
CA ASP A 300 15.13 2.88 -27.24
C ASP A 300 16.06 1.79 -26.69
N ARG A 301 16.43 1.85 -25.40
CA ARG A 301 17.22 0.78 -24.77
C ARG A 301 16.41 -0.49 -24.53
N ALA A 302 15.14 -0.41 -24.12
CA ALA A 302 14.28 -1.58 -23.99
C ALA A 302 14.11 -2.30 -25.34
N TRP A 303 13.95 -1.56 -26.44
CA TRP A 303 13.94 -2.10 -27.80
C TRP A 303 15.26 -2.76 -28.18
N SER A 304 16.39 -2.17 -27.79
CA SER A 304 17.74 -2.73 -28.04
C SER A 304 17.96 -4.11 -27.39
N TYR A 305 17.32 -4.38 -26.26
CA TYR A 305 17.40 -5.68 -25.55
C TYR A 305 16.29 -6.67 -25.95
N MET A 306 15.38 -6.30 -26.86
CA MET A 306 14.28 -7.14 -27.33
C MET A 306 14.50 -7.72 -28.73
N VAL A 307 15.59 -7.35 -29.42
CA VAL A 307 15.96 -7.83 -30.76
C VAL A 307 17.04 -8.93 -30.73
N LEU A 308 17.37 -9.48 -29.55
CA LEU A 308 18.25 -10.64 -29.36
C LEU A 308 17.60 -11.66 -28.42
#